data_AF-A0A2G4FU28-F1
#
_entry.id   AF-A0A2G4FU28-F1
#
_cell.length_a   1.000
_cell.length_b   1.000
_cell.length_c   1.000
_cell.angle_alpha   90.00
_cell.angle_beta   90.00
_cell.angle_gamma   90.00
#
_symmetry.space_group_name_H-M   'P 1'
#
loop_
_entity.id
_entity.type
_entity.pdbx_description
1 polymer ?
#
loop_
_entity_poly.entity_id
_entity_poly.type
_entity_poly.pdbx_seq_one_letter_code
_entity_poly.pdbx_strand_id
1 'polypeptide(L)'
;MNARDAASPKVVPPPALTEPVEDYLKAIYKLESRFGAAATSDVANALDVAPASVTGMVRRLATQGYLDHVPYRGVQLTPRGRQAALRTIRRHRILESYLTGVLGYPWDRVHDEAERLEHAASDDLIERMAAALGHPTADPHGAPIPTVDGIVTEQPHRTLAELPVGETARMLRVSDKNPALLRYLAEIALQPGAEVTMLSRAPFEGPLTLRIGEIEQVVGPNLAAQVLVEAMPSTGPRPAHALGTPGSPPSAAAPKAKSRKSPAR
;
A
#
# COMPACT_ATOMS: atom_id res chain seq x y z
N MET A 1 59.20 -19.81 0.94
CA MET A 1 58.21 -18.72 0.98
C MET A 1 57.19 -18.95 -0.14
N ASN A 2 55.96 -18.50 0.11
CA ASN A 2 54.75 -18.52 -0.74
C ASN A 2 53.88 -19.77 -0.55
N ALA A 3 53.02 -19.76 0.49
CA ALA A 3 51.75 -19.02 0.64
C ALA A 3 50.61 -19.93 0.18
N ARG A 4 49.99 -20.54 1.20
CA ARG A 4 48.86 -21.45 1.12
C ARG A 4 47.66 -20.72 0.54
N ASP A 5 47.07 -21.28 -0.51
CA ASP A 5 45.71 -20.98 -0.94
C ASP A 5 44.74 -21.34 0.19
N ALA A 6 44.43 -20.37 1.04
CA ALA A 6 43.33 -20.44 1.97
C ALA A 6 42.04 -20.21 1.17
N ALA A 7 41.40 -21.29 0.75
CA ALA A 7 40.05 -21.24 0.23
C ALA A 7 39.15 -20.56 1.28
N SER A 8 38.59 -19.40 0.93
CA SER A 8 37.57 -18.71 1.72
C SER A 8 36.45 -19.70 2.06
N PRO A 9 35.96 -19.74 3.32
CA PRO A 9 34.89 -20.66 3.69
C PRO A 9 33.67 -20.37 2.82
N LYS A 10 33.21 -21.37 2.06
CA LYS A 10 31.91 -21.32 1.40
C LYS A 10 30.86 -21.08 2.49
N VAL A 11 30.31 -19.87 2.53
CA VAL A 11 29.15 -19.56 3.36
C VAL A 11 28.03 -20.43 2.84
N VAL A 12 27.77 -21.55 3.52
CA VAL A 12 26.63 -22.40 3.22
C VAL A 12 25.41 -21.56 3.58
N PRO A 13 24.53 -21.22 2.62
CA PRO A 13 23.33 -20.49 2.95
C PRO A 13 22.53 -21.29 3.98
N PRO A 14 21.87 -20.64 4.95
CA PRO A 14 21.02 -21.34 5.90
C PRO A 14 20.01 -22.21 5.14
N PRO A 15 19.61 -23.36 5.70
CA PRO A 15 18.68 -24.26 5.02
C PRO A 15 17.43 -23.49 4.59
N ALA A 16 16.99 -23.75 3.35
CA ALA A 16 15.83 -23.10 2.78
C ALA A 16 14.62 -23.25 3.71
N LEU A 17 13.88 -22.16 3.90
CA LEU A 17 12.62 -22.20 4.63
C LEU A 17 11.63 -23.04 3.82
N THR A 18 10.79 -23.80 4.53
CA THR A 18 9.69 -24.53 3.89
C THR A 18 8.60 -23.54 3.49
N GLU A 19 7.82 -23.82 2.44
CA GLU A 19 6.72 -22.97 1.97
C GLU A 19 5.79 -22.51 3.11
N PRO A 20 5.31 -23.39 4.03
CA PRO A 20 4.45 -22.96 5.13
C PRO A 20 5.14 -21.98 6.08
N VAL A 21 6.46 -22.04 6.24
CA VAL A 21 7.17 -21.07 7.08
C VAL A 21 7.21 -19.72 6.38
N GLU A 22 7.49 -19.69 5.08
CA GLU A 22 7.49 -18.45 4.30
C GLU A 22 6.11 -17.79 4.29
N ASP A 23 5.03 -18.57 4.13
CA ASP A 23 3.64 -18.09 4.20
C ASP A 23 3.30 -17.47 5.55
N TYR A 24 3.66 -18.12 6.65
CA TYR A 24 3.43 -17.58 7.98
C TYR A 24 4.17 -16.26 8.19
N LEU A 25 5.43 -16.17 7.78
CA LEU A 25 6.22 -14.95 7.92
C LEU A 25 5.65 -13.83 7.04
N LYS A 26 5.23 -14.13 5.80
CA LYS A 26 4.54 -13.20 4.88
C LYS A 26 3.22 -12.70 5.47
N ALA A 27 2.39 -13.58 6.02
CA ALA A 27 1.11 -13.22 6.62
C ALA A 27 1.29 -12.37 7.89
N ILE A 28 2.21 -12.74 8.78
CA ILE A 28 2.53 -11.97 9.98
C ILE A 28 3.06 -10.58 9.60
N TYR A 29 3.92 -10.48 8.59
CA TYR A 29 4.40 -9.18 8.08
C TYR A 29 3.25 -8.27 7.65
N LYS A 30 2.29 -8.80 6.87
CA LYS A 30 1.12 -8.04 6.41
C LYS A 30 0.24 -7.58 7.58
N LEU A 31 0.05 -8.43 8.59
CA LEU A 31 -0.76 -8.12 9.78
C LEU A 31 -0.08 -7.12 10.72
N GLU A 32 1.20 -7.31 11.05
CA GLU A 32 1.94 -6.40 11.93
C GLU A 32 2.08 -5.00 11.32
N SER A 33 2.21 -4.90 9.99
CA SER A 33 2.30 -3.61 9.30
C SER A 33 1.00 -2.81 9.42
N ARG A 34 -0.14 -3.48 9.59
CA ARG A 34 -1.46 -2.85 9.71
C ARG A 34 -1.87 -2.59 11.16
N PHE A 35 -1.57 -3.51 12.07
CA PHE A 35 -2.10 -3.50 13.45
C PHE A 35 -1.00 -3.37 14.52
N GLY A 36 0.26 -3.30 14.12
CA GLY A 36 1.43 -3.29 15.00
C GLY A 36 1.86 -4.68 15.46
N ALA A 37 0.96 -5.66 15.55
CA ALA A 37 1.28 -7.07 15.85
C ALA A 37 0.25 -7.98 15.15
N ALA A 38 0.57 -9.26 15.01
CA ALA A 38 -0.31 -10.26 14.43
C ALA A 38 -0.96 -11.11 15.53
N ALA A 39 -2.27 -10.97 15.71
CA ALA A 39 -3.03 -11.89 16.56
C ALA A 39 -3.08 -13.28 15.90
N THR A 40 -2.99 -14.35 16.70
CA THR A 40 -2.98 -15.72 16.17
C THR A 40 -4.29 -16.10 15.47
N SER A 41 -5.42 -15.52 15.87
CA SER A 41 -6.70 -15.65 15.18
C SER A 41 -6.66 -15.04 13.78
N ASP A 42 -6.02 -13.88 13.63
CA ASP A 42 -5.93 -13.18 12.35
C ASP A 42 -4.97 -13.92 11.41
N VAL A 43 -3.89 -14.49 11.94
CA VAL A 43 -2.99 -15.38 11.18
C VAL A 43 -3.75 -16.63 10.70
N ALA A 44 -4.56 -17.25 11.55
CA ALA A 44 -5.37 -18.41 11.19
C ALA A 44 -6.34 -18.09 10.04
N ASN A 45 -7.04 -16.96 10.15
CA ASN A 45 -7.96 -16.49 9.12
C ASN A 45 -7.24 -16.12 7.81
N ALA A 46 -6.06 -15.49 7.90
CA ALA A 46 -5.31 -15.05 6.73
C ALA A 46 -4.73 -16.22 5.92
N LEU A 47 -4.42 -17.33 6.58
CA LEU A 47 -3.83 -18.53 5.95
C LEU A 47 -4.84 -19.66 5.73
N ASP A 48 -6.09 -19.48 6.14
CA ASP A 48 -7.15 -20.51 6.14
C ASP A 48 -6.72 -21.83 6.80
N VAL A 49 -6.15 -21.72 8.01
CA VAL A 49 -5.66 -22.87 8.79
C VAL A 49 -6.28 -22.92 10.19
N ALA A 50 -6.34 -24.12 10.76
CA ALA A 50 -6.87 -24.31 12.11
C ALA A 50 -6.06 -23.50 13.17
N PRO A 51 -6.72 -22.86 14.16
CA PRO A 51 -6.04 -22.09 15.22
C PRO A 51 -4.98 -22.89 16.00
N ALA A 52 -5.20 -24.19 16.19
CA ALA A 52 -4.24 -25.09 16.83
C ALA A 52 -2.92 -25.20 16.01
N SER A 53 -3.02 -25.26 14.68
CA SER A 53 -1.87 -25.29 13.78
C SER A 53 -1.05 -24.00 13.87
N VAL A 54 -1.73 -22.85 13.96
CA VAL A 54 -1.07 -21.55 14.16
C VAL A 54 -0.30 -21.52 15.46
N THR A 55 -0.90 -21.97 16.56
CA THR A 55 -0.25 -21.97 17.88
C THR A 55 1.04 -22.81 17.86
N GLY A 56 0.97 -24.00 17.24
CA GLY A 56 2.14 -24.88 17.08
C GLY A 56 3.24 -24.25 16.23
N MET A 57 2.88 -23.68 15.07
CA MET A 57 3.85 -23.04 14.17
C MET A 57 4.48 -21.80 14.80
N VAL A 58 3.69 -20.94 15.45
CA VAL A 58 4.17 -19.75 16.15
C VAL A 58 5.20 -20.12 17.21
N ARG A 59 4.92 -21.12 18.04
CA ARG A 59 5.87 -21.59 19.06
C ARG A 59 7.18 -22.08 18.44
N ARG A 60 7.09 -22.80 17.32
CA ARG A 60 8.26 -23.28 16.57
C ARG A 60 9.08 -22.11 16.03
N LEU A 61 8.44 -21.15 15.37
CA LEU A 61 9.11 -19.98 14.77
C LEU A 61 9.72 -19.06 15.82
N ALA A 62 9.07 -18.88 16.97
CA ALA A 62 9.63 -18.16 18.11
C ALA A 62 10.88 -18.85 18.65
N THR A 63 10.84 -20.18 18.83
CA THR A 63 12.01 -20.96 19.25
C THR A 63 13.17 -20.87 18.26
N GLN A 64 12.88 -20.73 16.97
CA GLN A 64 13.86 -20.55 15.91
C GLN A 64 14.36 -19.10 15.74
N GLY A 65 13.84 -18.15 16.54
CA GLY A 65 14.23 -16.75 16.53
C GLY A 65 13.68 -15.92 15.36
N TYR A 66 12.58 -16.37 14.73
CA TYR A 66 11.89 -15.62 13.68
C TYR A 66 10.77 -14.72 14.23
N LEU A 67 10.23 -15.02 15.40
CA LEU A 67 9.11 -14.31 16.02
C LEU A 67 9.39 -13.98 17.48
N ASP A 68 8.85 -12.85 17.93
CA ASP A 68 8.72 -12.48 19.33
C ASP A 68 7.25 -12.46 19.75
N HIS A 69 6.97 -12.90 20.97
CA HIS A 69 5.63 -12.80 21.55
C HIS A 69 5.40 -11.41 22.14
N VAL A 70 4.28 -10.81 21.77
CA VAL A 70 3.80 -9.54 22.35
C VAL A 70 2.64 -9.84 23.30
N PRO A 71 2.79 -9.59 24.61
CA PRO A 71 1.74 -9.82 25.59
C PRO A 71 0.41 -9.20 25.14
N TYR A 72 -0.66 -10.03 25.14
CA TYR A 72 -2.03 -9.67 24.76
C TYR A 72 -2.25 -9.19 23.32
N ARG A 73 -1.21 -9.17 22.46
CA ARG A 73 -1.33 -8.71 21.05
C ARG A 73 -0.97 -9.76 20.01
N GLY A 74 -0.34 -10.86 20.42
CA GLY A 74 0.03 -11.97 19.55
C GLY A 74 1.53 -12.04 19.31
N VAL A 75 1.97 -11.88 18.06
CA VAL A 75 3.38 -12.00 17.66
C VAL A 75 3.84 -10.88 16.74
N GLN A 76 5.15 -10.64 16.73
CA GLN A 76 5.86 -9.75 15.81
C GLN A 76 7.05 -10.48 15.19
N LEU A 77 7.47 -10.05 14.02
CA LEU A 77 8.70 -10.53 13.39
C LEU A 77 9.92 -9.97 14.11
N THR A 78 10.88 -10.84 14.38
CA THR A 78 12.25 -10.40 14.69
C THR A 78 12.89 -9.80 13.42
N PRO A 79 14.05 -9.12 13.50
CA PRO A 79 14.78 -8.68 12.30
C PRO A 79 15.03 -9.82 11.30
N ARG A 80 15.30 -11.04 11.80
CA ARG A 80 15.48 -12.24 10.99
C ARG A 80 14.17 -12.70 10.33
N GLY A 81 13.06 -12.70 11.08
CA GLY A 81 11.71 -12.95 10.57
C GLY A 81 11.33 -11.99 9.45
N ARG A 82 11.60 -10.70 9.68
CA ARG A 82 11.28 -9.64 8.75
C ARG A 82 12.06 -9.77 7.44
N GLN A 83 13.35 -10.06 7.51
CA GLN A 83 14.17 -10.29 6.31
C GLN A 83 13.66 -11.47 5.49
N ALA A 84 13.30 -12.58 6.15
CA ALA A 84 12.75 -13.76 5.47
C ALA A 84 11.38 -13.46 4.82
N ALA A 85 10.46 -12.80 5.54
CA ALA A 85 9.17 -12.40 5.00
C ALA A 85 9.32 -11.49 3.76
N LEU A 86 10.18 -10.47 3.86
CA LEU A 86 10.40 -9.50 2.78
C LEU A 86 11.08 -10.11 1.57
N ARG A 87 11.95 -11.11 1.77
CA ARG A 87 12.53 -11.90 0.68
C ARG A 87 11.42 -12.62 -0.09
N THR A 88 10.53 -13.34 0.58
CA THR A 88 9.39 -14.01 -0.07
C THR A 88 8.48 -13.00 -0.78
N ILE A 89 8.14 -11.87 -0.15
CA ILE A 89 7.33 -10.80 -0.76
C ILE A 89 8.01 -10.22 -2.01
N ARG A 90 9.34 -10.03 -2.00
CA ARG A 90 10.08 -9.58 -3.18
C ARG A 90 9.95 -10.58 -4.33
N ARG A 91 10.10 -11.88 -4.06
CA ARG A 91 9.94 -12.92 -5.09
C ARG A 91 8.55 -12.89 -5.72
N HIS A 92 7.52 -12.86 -4.87
CA HIS A 92 6.12 -12.76 -5.29
C HIS A 92 5.91 -11.60 -6.27
N ARG A 93 6.29 -10.39 -5.85
CA ARG A 93 6.06 -9.16 -6.62
C ARG A 93 6.86 -9.08 -7.92
N ILE A 94 8.10 -9.60 -7.91
CA ILE A 94 8.90 -9.70 -9.14
C ILE A 94 8.31 -10.72 -10.10
N LEU A 95 7.83 -11.86 -9.61
CA LEU A 95 7.12 -12.84 -10.42
C LEU A 95 5.87 -12.23 -11.04
N GLU A 96 5.01 -11.57 -10.27
CA GLU A 96 3.83 -10.89 -10.81
C GLU A 96 4.18 -9.87 -11.90
N SER A 97 5.21 -9.07 -11.65
CA SER A 97 5.70 -8.07 -12.60
C SER A 97 6.20 -8.72 -13.90
N TYR A 98 6.96 -9.81 -13.79
CA TYR A 98 7.53 -10.50 -14.95
C TYR A 98 6.46 -11.23 -15.74
N LEU A 99 5.60 -11.99 -15.07
CA LEU A 99 4.49 -12.72 -15.68
C LEU A 99 3.55 -11.76 -16.42
N THR A 100 3.21 -10.62 -15.82
CA THR A 100 2.34 -9.62 -16.43
C THR A 100 3.04 -8.88 -17.56
N GLY A 101 4.20 -8.28 -17.29
CA GLY A 101 4.88 -7.36 -18.20
C GLY A 101 5.59 -8.04 -19.37
N VAL A 102 6.05 -9.28 -19.21
CA VAL A 102 6.83 -10.00 -20.23
C VAL A 102 6.03 -11.14 -20.85
N LEU A 103 5.28 -11.90 -20.05
CA LEU A 103 4.54 -13.07 -20.54
C LEU A 103 3.07 -12.78 -20.88
N GLY A 104 2.59 -11.58 -20.58
CA GLY A 104 1.21 -11.16 -20.87
C GLY A 104 0.17 -11.85 -20.00
N TYR A 105 0.53 -12.29 -18.79
CA TYR A 105 -0.47 -12.74 -17.81
C TYR A 105 -1.40 -11.58 -17.47
N PRO A 106 -2.71 -11.83 -17.36
CA PRO A 106 -3.63 -10.77 -16.99
C PRO A 106 -3.48 -10.45 -15.50
N TRP A 107 -3.41 -9.17 -15.18
CA TRP A 107 -3.12 -8.68 -13.83
C TRP A 107 -4.14 -9.11 -12.77
N ASP A 108 -5.36 -9.49 -13.17
CA ASP A 108 -6.40 -9.98 -12.26
C ASP A 108 -6.23 -11.45 -11.87
N ARG A 109 -5.35 -12.18 -12.55
CA ARG A 109 -5.08 -13.62 -12.30
C ARG A 109 -3.62 -13.94 -12.02
N VAL A 110 -2.73 -12.96 -12.11
CA VAL A 110 -1.28 -13.19 -11.95
C VAL A 110 -0.91 -13.64 -10.53
N HIS A 111 -1.65 -13.17 -9.53
CA HIS A 111 -1.44 -13.48 -8.12
C HIS A 111 -1.37 -15.00 -7.85
N ASP A 112 -2.37 -15.74 -8.33
CA ASP A 112 -2.47 -17.19 -8.11
C ASP A 112 -1.31 -17.98 -8.75
N GLU A 113 -0.72 -17.46 -9.84
CA GLU A 113 0.46 -18.06 -10.45
C GLU A 113 1.72 -17.71 -9.67
N ALA A 114 1.87 -16.44 -9.25
CA ALA A 114 3.01 -15.99 -8.47
C ALA A 114 3.12 -16.71 -7.10
N GLU A 115 1.99 -16.90 -6.39
CA GLU A 115 1.95 -17.66 -5.12
C GLU A 115 2.46 -19.09 -5.29
N ARG A 116 2.19 -19.75 -6.42
CA ARG A 116 2.68 -21.13 -6.67
C ARG A 116 4.16 -21.20 -6.98
N LEU A 117 4.74 -20.13 -7.52
CA LEU A 117 6.11 -20.10 -8.01
C LEU A 117 7.11 -19.50 -7.00
N GLU A 118 6.66 -18.64 -6.09
CA GLU A 118 7.54 -17.82 -5.24
C GLU A 118 8.44 -18.63 -4.30
N HIS A 119 7.98 -19.79 -3.84
CA HIS A 119 8.75 -20.65 -2.93
C HIS A 119 9.78 -21.50 -3.66
N ALA A 120 9.50 -21.86 -4.91
CA ALA A 120 10.39 -22.65 -5.76
C ALA A 120 11.42 -21.79 -6.50
N ALA A 121 11.16 -20.49 -6.67
CA ALA A 121 12.05 -19.58 -7.37
C ALA A 121 13.37 -19.34 -6.59
N SER A 122 14.49 -19.51 -7.27
CA SER A 122 15.81 -19.15 -6.73
C SER A 122 16.01 -17.64 -6.71
N ASP A 123 16.88 -17.15 -5.83
CA ASP A 123 17.19 -15.71 -5.78
C ASP A 123 17.86 -15.23 -7.09
N ASP A 124 18.70 -16.07 -7.72
CA ASP A 124 19.32 -15.74 -9.02
C ASP A 124 18.26 -15.57 -10.13
N LEU A 125 17.24 -16.43 -10.17
CA LEU A 125 16.14 -16.28 -11.14
C LEU A 125 15.40 -14.95 -10.93
N ILE A 126 15.08 -14.64 -9.69
CA ILE A 126 14.33 -13.43 -9.32
C ILE A 126 15.12 -12.18 -9.66
N GLU A 127 16.42 -12.14 -9.38
CA GLU A 127 17.25 -10.98 -9.74
C GLU A 127 17.43 -10.83 -11.26
N ARG A 128 17.49 -11.93 -12.02
CA ARG A 128 17.48 -11.87 -13.49
C ARG A 128 16.17 -11.34 -14.05
N MET A 129 15.02 -11.77 -13.49
CA MET A 129 13.70 -11.25 -13.84
C MET A 129 13.61 -9.75 -13.51
N ALA A 130 14.07 -9.34 -12.32
CA ALA A 130 14.10 -7.94 -11.92
C ALA A 130 14.96 -7.10 -12.89
N ALA A 131 16.13 -7.58 -13.28
CA ALA A 131 17.00 -6.90 -14.24
C ALA A 131 16.35 -6.80 -15.63
N ALA A 132 15.70 -7.87 -16.10
CA ALA A 132 14.98 -7.86 -17.37
C ALA A 132 13.82 -6.85 -17.40
N LEU A 133 13.22 -6.57 -16.25
CA LEU A 133 12.18 -5.54 -16.05
C LEU A 133 12.75 -4.13 -15.81
N GLY A 134 14.07 -3.95 -15.78
CA GLY A 134 14.70 -2.66 -15.50
C GLY A 134 14.68 -2.25 -14.02
N HIS A 135 14.69 -3.23 -13.11
CA HIS A 135 14.61 -3.06 -11.65
C HIS A 135 13.36 -2.30 -11.19
N PRO A 136 12.16 -2.90 -11.36
CA PRO A 136 10.91 -2.26 -10.97
C PRO A 136 10.86 -2.04 -9.46
N THR A 137 10.25 -0.93 -9.05
CA THR A 137 10.07 -0.54 -7.65
C THR A 137 8.69 -0.86 -7.09
N ALA A 138 7.75 -1.27 -7.94
CA ALA A 138 6.40 -1.69 -7.58
C ALA A 138 5.91 -2.83 -8.48
N ASP A 139 4.98 -3.64 -7.97
CA ASP A 139 4.30 -4.71 -8.71
C ASP A 139 3.21 -4.17 -9.66
N PRO A 140 2.54 -5.01 -10.47
CA PRO A 140 1.49 -4.57 -11.41
C PRO A 140 0.29 -3.88 -10.75
N HIS A 141 0.07 -4.09 -9.45
CA HIS A 141 -1.00 -3.47 -8.68
C HIS A 141 -0.52 -2.25 -7.89
N GLY A 142 0.78 -1.92 -7.97
CA GLY A 142 1.40 -0.75 -7.38
C GLY A 142 1.93 -0.93 -5.96
N ALA A 143 2.01 -2.15 -5.43
CA ALA A 143 2.59 -2.39 -4.12
C ALA A 143 4.13 -2.42 -4.20
N PRO A 144 4.84 -1.80 -3.23
CA PRO A 144 6.27 -1.54 -3.34
C PRO A 144 7.09 -2.84 -3.31
N ILE A 145 8.01 -3.03 -4.24
CA ILE A 145 8.90 -4.20 -4.24
C ILE A 145 9.99 -3.98 -3.18
N PRO A 146 10.12 -4.85 -2.15
CA PRO A 146 11.22 -4.76 -1.20
C PRO A 146 12.56 -4.86 -1.91
N THR A 147 13.57 -4.10 -1.48
CA THR A 147 14.94 -4.25 -1.99
C THR A 147 15.53 -5.61 -1.59
N VAL A 148 16.68 -5.97 -2.17
CA VAL A 148 17.43 -7.20 -1.80
C VAL A 148 17.76 -7.21 -0.30
N ASP A 149 18.03 -6.05 0.28
CA ASP A 149 18.31 -5.88 1.71
C ASP A 149 17.04 -5.87 2.59
N GLY A 150 15.85 -6.05 2.00
CA GLY A 150 14.58 -6.04 2.73
C GLY A 150 14.16 -4.63 3.16
N ILE A 151 14.47 -3.61 2.37
CA ILE A 151 13.98 -2.24 2.61
C ILE A 151 12.70 -2.05 1.80
N VAL A 152 11.63 -1.57 2.44
CA VAL A 152 10.38 -1.20 1.78
C VAL A 152 10.20 0.30 1.90
N THR A 153 10.06 0.98 0.78
CA THR A 153 9.76 2.42 0.72
C THR A 153 8.27 2.59 0.48
N GLU A 154 7.51 2.87 1.53
CA GLU A 154 6.11 3.30 1.40
C GLU A 154 6.07 4.78 1.04
N GLN A 155 5.28 5.13 0.03
CA GLN A 155 5.04 6.52 -0.33
C GLN A 155 3.78 7.03 0.38
N PRO A 156 3.77 8.29 0.86
CA PRO A 156 2.55 8.90 1.37
C PRO A 156 1.46 8.86 0.30
N HIS A 157 0.32 8.31 0.66
CA HIS A 157 -0.80 8.14 -0.25
C HIS A 157 -2.11 8.48 0.46
N ARG A 158 -3.13 8.80 -0.34
CA ARG A 158 -4.51 8.94 0.13
C ARG A 158 -5.42 8.05 -0.71
N THR A 159 -6.64 7.79 -0.26
CA THR A 159 -7.59 7.08 -1.11
C THR A 159 -8.13 8.00 -2.21
N LEU A 160 -8.60 7.43 -3.31
CA LEU A 160 -9.31 8.19 -4.35
C LEU A 160 -10.58 8.85 -3.78
N ALA A 161 -11.21 8.21 -2.78
CA ALA A 161 -12.33 8.78 -2.03
C ALA A 161 -11.94 10.03 -1.21
N GLU A 162 -10.67 10.28 -0.94
CA GLU A 162 -10.16 11.46 -0.23
C GLU A 162 -9.67 12.58 -1.17
N LEU A 163 -9.64 12.36 -2.49
CA LEU A 163 -9.15 13.32 -3.48
C LEU A 163 -10.11 14.53 -3.67
N PRO A 164 -9.74 15.77 -3.30
CA PRO A 164 -10.63 16.93 -3.42
C PRO A 164 -11.11 17.18 -4.86
N VAL A 165 -12.31 17.74 -5.00
CA VAL A 165 -12.86 18.12 -6.31
C VAL A 165 -11.95 19.17 -6.98
N GLY A 166 -11.63 18.94 -8.25
CA GLY A 166 -10.71 19.75 -9.04
C GLY A 166 -9.24 19.32 -8.95
N GLU A 167 -8.87 18.44 -8.00
CA GLU A 167 -7.51 17.92 -7.93
C GLU A 167 -7.28 16.76 -8.91
N THR A 168 -6.06 16.69 -9.42
CA THR A 168 -5.57 15.58 -10.24
C THR A 168 -4.55 14.78 -9.43
N ALA A 169 -4.62 13.47 -9.55
CA ALA A 169 -3.75 12.54 -8.88
C ALA A 169 -3.34 11.41 -9.84
N ARG A 170 -2.28 10.69 -9.48
CA ARG A 170 -1.90 9.46 -10.17
C ARG A 170 -2.37 8.28 -9.34
N MET A 171 -2.99 7.29 -9.99
CA MET A 171 -3.27 6.02 -9.34
C MET A 171 -1.94 5.36 -8.97
N LEU A 172 -1.77 5.10 -7.67
CA LEU A 172 -0.56 4.50 -7.13
C LEU A 172 -0.75 3.00 -6.94
N ARG A 173 -1.79 2.59 -6.21
CA ARG A 173 -1.95 1.19 -5.75
C ARG A 173 -3.40 0.77 -5.62
N VAL A 174 -3.68 -0.51 -5.83
CA VAL A 174 -4.94 -1.17 -5.49
C VAL A 174 -4.66 -2.55 -4.88
N SER A 175 -5.60 -3.09 -4.09
CA SER A 175 -5.49 -4.46 -3.60
C SER A 175 -5.72 -5.48 -4.73
N ASP A 176 -4.87 -6.49 -4.76
CA ASP A 176 -4.90 -7.69 -5.62
C ASP A 176 -5.98 -8.73 -5.25
N LYS A 177 -6.60 -8.62 -4.07
CA LYS A 177 -7.50 -9.64 -3.49
C LYS A 177 -8.82 -9.86 -4.22
N ASN A 178 -9.25 -8.93 -5.08
CA ASN A 178 -10.53 -9.02 -5.76
C ASN A 178 -10.33 -8.96 -7.29
N PRO A 179 -10.21 -10.12 -7.97
CA PRO A 179 -10.07 -10.18 -9.41
C PRO A 179 -11.17 -9.47 -10.19
N ALA A 180 -12.42 -9.47 -9.68
CA ALA A 180 -13.53 -8.79 -10.35
C ALA A 180 -13.38 -7.26 -10.29
N LEU A 181 -12.90 -6.71 -9.17
CA LEU A 181 -12.56 -5.30 -9.05
C LEU A 181 -11.43 -4.93 -10.01
N LEU A 182 -10.37 -5.75 -10.10
CA LEU A 182 -9.26 -5.51 -11.02
C LEU A 182 -9.71 -5.52 -12.49
N ARG A 183 -10.56 -6.47 -12.90
CA ARG A 183 -11.12 -6.45 -14.26
C ARG A 183 -11.88 -5.15 -14.55
N TYR A 184 -12.76 -4.74 -13.64
CA TYR A 184 -13.52 -3.49 -13.79
C TYR A 184 -12.61 -2.25 -13.85
N LEU A 185 -11.57 -2.19 -13.02
CA LEU A 185 -10.59 -1.10 -13.03
C LEU A 185 -9.83 -1.01 -14.36
N ALA A 186 -9.45 -2.15 -14.94
CA ALA A 186 -8.83 -2.18 -16.26
C ALA A 186 -9.78 -1.73 -17.37
N GLU A 187 -11.07 -2.11 -17.31
CA GLU A 187 -12.09 -1.67 -18.29
C GLU A 187 -12.25 -0.15 -18.34
N ILE A 188 -12.13 0.53 -17.19
CA ILE A 188 -12.21 1.99 -17.10
C ILE A 188 -10.83 2.68 -17.19
N ALA A 189 -9.78 1.96 -17.60
CA ALA A 189 -8.40 2.43 -17.70
C ALA A 189 -7.81 3.01 -16.39
N LEU A 190 -8.32 2.58 -15.24
CA LEU A 190 -7.84 2.99 -13.92
C LEU A 190 -6.86 1.94 -13.38
N GLN A 191 -5.61 2.02 -13.84
CA GLN A 191 -4.51 1.15 -13.42
C GLN A 191 -3.36 1.98 -12.81
N PRO A 192 -2.43 1.38 -12.06
CA PRO A 192 -1.25 2.11 -11.55
C PRO A 192 -0.55 2.91 -12.65
N GLY A 193 -0.29 4.19 -12.36
CA GLY A 193 0.22 5.17 -13.33
C GLY A 193 -0.84 6.02 -14.02
N ALA A 194 -2.12 5.63 -14.02
CA ALA A 194 -3.19 6.39 -14.64
C ALA A 194 -3.40 7.75 -13.94
N GLU A 195 -3.58 8.81 -14.73
CA GLU A 195 -3.96 10.13 -14.22
C GLU A 195 -5.48 10.20 -14.04
N VAL A 196 -5.90 10.66 -12.86
CA VAL A 196 -7.30 10.77 -12.48
C VAL A 196 -7.59 12.16 -11.89
N THR A 197 -8.61 12.83 -12.42
CA THR A 197 -9.11 14.11 -11.89
C THR A 197 -10.47 13.90 -11.24
N MET A 198 -10.65 14.40 -10.02
CA MET A 198 -11.96 14.40 -9.35
C MET A 198 -12.82 15.53 -9.91
N LEU A 199 -13.90 15.23 -10.63
CA LEU A 199 -14.78 16.25 -11.24
C LEU A 199 -15.91 16.68 -10.32
N SER A 200 -16.56 15.73 -9.67
CA SER A 200 -17.69 16.01 -8.79
C SER A 200 -17.93 14.87 -7.80
N ARG A 201 -18.65 15.20 -6.73
CA ARG A 201 -19.09 14.24 -5.72
C ARG A 201 -20.56 14.48 -5.44
N ALA A 202 -21.38 13.45 -5.57
CA ALA A 202 -22.77 13.55 -5.17
C ALA A 202 -22.88 13.71 -3.64
N PRO A 203 -23.91 14.42 -3.13
CA PRO A 203 -24.15 14.55 -1.69
C PRO A 203 -24.33 13.19 -0.99
N PHE A 204 -24.17 13.18 0.34
CA PHE A 204 -24.38 12.00 1.21
C PHE A 204 -23.47 10.81 0.90
N GLU A 205 -22.19 11.07 0.63
CA GLU A 205 -21.23 10.03 0.18
C GLU A 205 -21.69 9.29 -1.07
N GLY A 206 -22.38 10.01 -1.97
CA GLY A 206 -22.86 9.45 -3.22
C GLY A 206 -21.72 9.19 -4.22
N PRO A 207 -22.09 8.79 -5.46
CA PRO A 207 -21.11 8.47 -6.49
C PRO A 207 -20.14 9.62 -6.79
N LEU A 208 -18.91 9.24 -7.12
CA LEU A 208 -17.82 10.13 -7.51
C LEU A 208 -17.72 10.13 -9.03
N THR A 209 -17.63 11.32 -9.63
CA THR A 209 -17.38 11.45 -11.07
C THR A 209 -15.92 11.80 -11.27
N LEU A 210 -15.23 10.98 -12.05
CA LEU A 210 -13.80 11.05 -12.30
C LEU A 210 -13.56 11.31 -13.79
N ARG A 211 -12.47 11.99 -14.11
CA ARG A 211 -11.89 11.98 -15.45
C ARG A 211 -10.65 11.12 -15.44
N ILE A 212 -10.60 10.11 -16.31
CA ILE A 212 -9.45 9.21 -16.50
C ILE A 212 -9.05 9.34 -17.96
N GLY A 213 -7.93 10.01 -18.23
CA GLY A 213 -7.60 10.45 -19.58
C GLY A 213 -8.69 11.37 -20.15
N GLU A 214 -9.31 10.97 -21.27
CA GLU A 214 -10.41 11.71 -21.91
C GLU A 214 -11.81 11.24 -21.49
N ILE A 215 -11.90 10.16 -20.68
CA ILE A 215 -13.16 9.51 -20.35
C ILE A 215 -13.65 10.00 -18.99
N GLU A 216 -14.94 10.33 -18.91
CA GLU A 216 -15.61 10.55 -17.63
C GLU A 216 -16.24 9.26 -17.13
N GLN A 217 -15.92 8.88 -15.89
CA GLN A 217 -16.38 7.65 -15.27
C GLN A 217 -17.01 7.94 -13.91
N VAL A 218 -18.16 7.32 -13.66
CA VAL A 218 -18.79 7.34 -12.34
C VAL A 218 -18.39 6.09 -11.57
N VAL A 219 -17.92 6.26 -10.33
CA VAL A 219 -17.56 5.15 -9.43
C VAL A 219 -18.19 5.33 -8.05
N GLY A 220 -18.44 4.20 -7.38
CA GLY A 220 -18.94 4.22 -6.01
C GLY A 220 -17.85 4.53 -4.98
N PRO A 221 -18.22 5.06 -3.80
CA PRO A 221 -17.28 5.40 -2.73
C PRO A 221 -16.48 4.19 -2.23
N ASN A 222 -17.08 3.00 -2.17
CA ASN A 222 -16.42 1.77 -1.74
C ASN A 222 -15.27 1.35 -2.66
N LEU A 223 -15.40 1.58 -3.98
CA LEU A 223 -14.32 1.33 -4.92
C LEU A 223 -13.20 2.37 -4.72
N ALA A 224 -13.58 3.64 -4.63
CA ALA A 224 -12.62 4.72 -4.48
C ALA A 224 -11.82 4.65 -3.16
N ALA A 225 -12.40 4.09 -2.10
CA ALA A 225 -11.71 3.84 -0.84
C ALA A 225 -10.63 2.75 -0.94
N GLN A 226 -10.68 1.89 -1.97
CA GLN A 226 -9.73 0.80 -2.20
C GLN A 226 -8.60 1.17 -3.17
N VAL A 227 -8.73 2.31 -3.86
CA VAL A 227 -7.72 2.83 -4.79
C VAL A 227 -6.91 3.90 -4.07
N LEU A 228 -5.60 3.70 -4.00
CA LEU A 228 -4.66 4.67 -3.44
C LEU A 228 -4.09 5.53 -4.57
N VAL A 229 -4.01 6.83 -4.31
CA VAL A 229 -3.53 7.82 -5.25
C VAL A 229 -2.48 8.71 -4.61
N GLU A 230 -1.58 9.22 -5.43
CA GLU A 230 -0.65 10.29 -5.06
C GLU A 230 -1.06 11.59 -5.75
N ALA A 231 -1.06 12.70 -4.99
CA ALA A 231 -1.42 14.00 -5.56
C ALA A 231 -0.36 14.43 -6.59
N MET A 232 -0.83 14.86 -7.75
CA MET A 232 0.05 15.44 -8.75
C MET A 232 0.17 16.95 -8.49
N PRO A 233 1.37 17.54 -8.49
CA PRO A 233 1.50 18.99 -8.43
C PRO A 233 0.79 19.59 -9.66
N SER A 234 -0.16 20.49 -9.41
CA SER A 234 -0.94 21.12 -10.48
C SER A 234 -0.02 21.89 -11.44
N THR A 235 0.02 21.50 -12.72
CA THR A 235 0.72 22.23 -13.79
C THR A 235 -0.10 23.38 -14.40
N GLY A 236 -1.25 23.75 -13.81
CA GLY A 236 -2.09 24.86 -14.26
C GLY A 236 -2.03 26.08 -13.31
N PRO A 237 -2.20 27.31 -13.82
CA PRO A 237 -2.24 28.50 -12.97
C PRO A 237 -3.39 28.36 -11.97
N ARG A 238 -3.08 28.49 -10.67
CA ARG A 238 -4.10 28.60 -9.63
C ARG A 238 -5.12 29.66 -10.05
N PRO A 239 -6.43 29.40 -10.05
CA PRO A 239 -7.40 30.45 -10.27
C PRO A 239 -7.21 31.50 -9.17
N ALA A 240 -6.81 32.70 -9.59
CA ALA A 240 -6.71 33.86 -8.72
C ALA A 240 -8.12 34.35 -8.39
N HIS A 241 -8.69 33.88 -7.29
CA HIS A 241 -9.89 34.46 -6.67
C HIS A 241 -9.76 34.33 -5.15
N ALA A 242 -9.85 35.37 -4.32
CA ALA A 242 -10.06 36.78 -4.56
C ALA A 242 -9.36 37.58 -3.45
N LEU A 243 -8.50 38.53 -3.83
CA LEU A 243 -8.11 39.62 -2.95
C LEU A 243 -9.38 40.44 -2.67
N GLY A 244 -9.90 40.31 -1.46
CA GLY A 244 -10.90 41.23 -0.93
C GLY A 244 -10.35 42.64 -1.02
N THR A 245 -11.04 43.50 -1.76
CA THR A 245 -10.76 44.93 -1.87
C THR A 245 -10.78 45.59 -0.48
N PRO A 246 -9.79 46.41 -0.11
CA PRO A 246 -9.86 47.22 1.11
C PRO A 246 -10.76 48.44 0.85
N GLY A 247 -11.95 48.46 1.46
CA GLY A 247 -12.87 49.59 1.47
C GLY A 247 -12.74 50.40 2.77
N SER A 248 -12.42 51.69 2.59
CA SER A 248 -12.05 52.79 3.49
C SER A 248 -12.77 53.02 4.86
N PRO A 249 -12.17 53.85 5.77
CA PRO A 249 -12.52 53.98 7.19
C PRO A 249 -13.55 55.13 7.48
N PRO A 250 -13.89 55.47 8.75
CA PRO A 250 -15.23 55.90 9.17
C PRO A 250 -15.46 57.42 9.20
N SER A 251 -16.74 57.84 9.30
CA SER A 251 -17.14 59.22 9.62
C SER A 251 -17.88 59.31 10.97
N ALA A 252 -17.35 60.16 11.86
CA ALA A 252 -17.89 60.65 13.13
C ALA A 252 -19.01 61.72 12.89
N ALA A 253 -19.84 62.25 13.80
CA ALA A 253 -20.15 62.09 15.23
C ALA A 253 -21.46 62.87 15.61
N ALA A 254 -22.22 62.35 16.60
CA ALA A 254 -22.91 63.02 17.75
C ALA A 254 -24.14 63.95 17.52
N PRO A 255 -24.94 64.36 18.56
CA PRO A 255 -24.89 64.05 20.02
C PRO A 255 -26.23 63.72 20.75
N LYS A 256 -26.06 63.09 21.94
CA LYS A 256 -26.78 63.17 23.26
C LYS A 256 -28.31 63.37 23.37
N ALA A 257 -28.92 62.53 24.23
CA ALA A 257 -29.84 62.99 25.29
C ALA A 257 -29.78 62.07 26.53
N LYS A 258 -29.59 62.68 27.72
CA LYS A 258 -29.69 62.08 29.06
C LYS A 258 -31.09 62.36 29.62
N SER A 259 -31.75 61.37 30.25
CA SER A 259 -32.77 61.52 31.31
C SER A 259 -33.29 60.12 31.68
N ARG A 260 -33.68 59.69 32.88
CA ARG A 260 -33.54 60.06 34.29
C ARG A 260 -34.01 58.81 35.09
N LYS A 261 -33.45 58.67 36.29
CA LYS A 261 -33.78 57.77 37.41
C LYS A 261 -35.27 57.43 37.69
N SER A 262 -35.49 56.14 38.03
CA SER A 262 -36.19 55.56 39.23
C SER A 262 -37.74 55.65 39.35
N PRO A 263 -38.39 54.93 40.32
CA PRO A 263 -38.29 53.51 40.73
C PRO A 263 -39.67 52.82 41.03
N ALA A 264 -39.61 51.54 41.45
CA ALA A 264 -40.50 50.81 42.39
C ALA A 264 -41.96 50.48 42.02
N ARG A 265 -42.28 49.18 42.04
CA ARG A 265 -43.11 48.58 43.11
C ARG A 265 -42.84 47.08 43.23
#